data_AF-A0A4R0HHX0-F1
#
_entry.id   AF-A0A4R0HHX0-F1
#
_cell.length_a   1.000
_cell.length_b   1.000
_cell.length_c   1.000
_cell.angle_alpha   90.00
_cell.angle_beta   90.00
_cell.angle_gamma   90.00
#
_symmetry.space_group_name_H-M   'P 1'
#
loop_
_entity.id
_entity.type
_entity.pdbx_description
1 polymer ?
#
loop_
_entity_poly.entity_id
_entity_poly.type
_entity_poly.pdbx_seq_one_letter_code
_entity_poly.pdbx_strand_id
1 'polypeptide(L)'
;MPASIEHPTDGLHVVSLCAGIGGIDLAFHRAGIPARAAVEIDPFARGVLADRFPETVLFDDLTKVTADDLTAAGVVPNRTVLTAGWPCKGNSVAGRRGGLGDAQSGLWVHVARLLAELRPRWFVGENVPGLLSVNHGRDFAVIAGDLAELGMEFCWRVLDASYFGVPQRRRRLVLAGHLGELRGAPAQVLLEPASSLRDPAPSRPPAPDPARTVSGSAGTSRSEHDTGLSYVAEQASTLQAAGDGRGDRLDAEMAAGGQLIVYSDGTVRRLTPMECERLQGLPDGWTAISNDRRQADSHRFRQLGNSVAVPVFEWLANRIAATDTAGTAVTLTMGAAA
;
A
#
# COMPACT_ATOMS: atom_id res chain seq x y z
N MET A 1 8.66 -2.79 27.34
CA MET A 1 9.13 -1.45 26.92
C MET A 1 9.93 -1.65 25.65
N PRO A 2 9.43 -1.33 24.44
CA PRO A 2 10.31 -1.30 23.28
C PRO A 2 11.28 -0.12 23.47
N ALA A 3 12.55 -0.34 23.13
CA ALA A 3 13.58 0.68 23.23
C ALA A 3 13.17 1.90 22.39
N SER A 4 13.18 3.08 22.99
CA SER A 4 13.06 4.35 22.31
C SER A 4 14.24 4.50 21.35
N ILE A 5 14.01 4.26 20.07
CA ILE A 5 14.98 4.56 19.01
C ILE A 5 15.04 6.08 18.92
N GLU A 6 16.14 6.68 19.40
CA GLU A 6 16.44 8.09 19.12
C GLU A 6 16.64 8.22 17.60
N HIS A 7 15.74 8.96 16.95
CA HIS A 7 15.84 9.22 15.52
C HIS A 7 16.72 10.46 15.32
N PRO A 8 17.72 10.42 14.41
CA PRO A 8 18.52 11.58 14.10
C PRO A 8 17.60 12.73 13.66
N THR A 9 17.75 13.90 14.28
CA THR A 9 16.96 15.10 13.97
C THR A 9 17.15 15.61 12.53
N ASP A 10 18.08 15.01 11.77
CA ASP A 10 18.44 15.34 10.39
C ASP A 10 18.07 14.27 9.33
N GLY A 11 17.40 13.18 9.71
CA GLY A 11 16.97 12.12 8.78
C GLY A 11 15.75 12.45 7.90
N LEU A 12 15.45 11.60 6.92
CA LEU A 12 14.17 11.65 6.21
C LEU A 12 13.01 11.44 7.21
N HIS A 13 11.83 11.97 6.88
CA HIS A 13 10.58 11.70 7.61
C HIS A 13 9.40 11.55 6.65
N VAL A 14 8.35 10.85 7.08
CA VAL A 14 7.16 10.59 6.28
C VAL A 14 6.07 11.63 6.52
N VAL A 15 5.38 12.00 5.44
CA VAL A 15 4.01 12.53 5.49
C VAL A 15 3.10 11.51 4.82
N SER A 16 2.16 10.93 5.58
CA SER A 16 1.31 9.83 5.11
C SER A 16 -0.09 10.32 4.75
N LEU A 17 -0.41 10.36 3.46
CA LEU A 17 -1.72 10.74 2.95
C LEU A 17 -2.60 9.51 2.76
N CYS A 18 -3.87 9.59 3.17
CA CYS A 18 -4.78 8.42 3.18
C CYS A 18 -4.13 7.25 3.94
N ALA A 19 -3.61 7.53 5.15
CA ALA A 19 -2.71 6.64 5.88
C ALA A 19 -3.36 5.30 6.26
N GLY A 20 -4.68 5.22 6.33
CA GLY A 20 -5.42 4.07 6.82
C GLY A 20 -4.93 3.68 8.22
N ILE A 21 -4.68 2.39 8.42
CA ILE A 21 -4.12 1.89 9.69
C ILE A 21 -2.60 1.99 9.78
N GLY A 22 -1.94 2.81 8.95
CA GLY A 22 -0.50 3.09 9.05
C GLY A 22 0.41 1.95 8.60
N GLY A 23 -0.01 1.16 7.61
CA GLY A 23 0.81 0.05 7.10
C GLY A 23 2.10 0.52 6.41
N ILE A 24 2.02 1.61 5.62
CA ILE A 24 3.20 2.24 5.02
C ILE A 24 4.03 2.93 6.10
N ASP A 25 3.38 3.64 7.03
CA ASP A 25 4.02 4.32 8.16
C ASP A 25 4.86 3.35 9.00
N LEU A 26 4.34 2.15 9.30
CA LEU A 26 5.08 1.11 10.01
C LEU A 26 6.31 0.64 9.23
N ALA A 27 6.17 0.43 7.92
CA ALA A 27 7.28 0.01 7.06
C ALA A 27 8.42 1.04 7.06
N PHE A 28 8.09 2.33 6.92
CA PHE A 28 9.08 3.40 6.95
C PHE A 28 9.68 3.60 8.35
N HIS A 29 8.87 3.48 9.40
CA HIS A 29 9.35 3.55 10.78
C HIS A 29 10.40 2.45 11.07
N ARG A 30 10.17 1.21 10.59
CA ARG A 30 11.15 0.11 10.69
C ARG A 30 12.44 0.37 9.91
N ALA A 31 12.37 1.15 8.83
CA ALA A 31 13.54 1.61 8.08
C ALA A 31 14.21 2.86 8.70
N GLY A 32 13.78 3.30 9.89
CA GLY A 32 14.33 4.47 10.58
C GLY A 32 13.83 5.81 10.06
N ILE A 33 12.74 5.84 9.29
CA ILE A 33 12.13 7.04 8.72
C ILE A 33 10.76 7.25 9.40
N PRO A 34 10.66 8.09 10.45
CA PRO A 34 9.44 8.22 11.24
C PRO A 34 8.39 9.07 10.51
N ALA A 35 7.11 8.81 10.78
CA ALA A 35 6.02 9.67 10.30
C ALA A 35 5.90 10.92 11.16
N ARG A 36 5.92 12.11 10.53
CA ARG A 36 5.76 13.40 11.20
C ARG A 36 4.33 13.89 11.16
N ALA A 37 3.66 13.66 10.04
CA ALA A 37 2.24 13.96 9.86
C ALA A 37 1.54 12.83 9.12
N ALA A 38 0.28 12.59 9.46
CA ALA A 38 -0.60 11.69 8.72
C ALA A 38 -1.97 12.32 8.50
N VAL A 39 -2.59 12.04 7.35
CA VAL A 39 -3.91 12.52 6.96
C VAL A 39 -4.83 11.33 6.76
N GLU A 40 -5.85 11.20 7.59
CA GLU A 40 -6.81 10.09 7.54
C GLU A 40 -8.20 10.53 8.01
N ILE A 41 -9.22 10.22 7.21
CA ILE A 41 -10.60 10.65 7.42
C ILE A 41 -11.40 9.64 8.26
N ASP A 42 -11.06 8.35 8.21
CA ASP A 42 -11.79 7.29 8.91
C ASP A 42 -11.48 7.32 10.42
N PRO A 43 -12.48 7.51 11.30
CA PRO A 43 -12.24 7.63 12.74
C PRO A 43 -11.61 6.41 13.38
N PHE A 44 -11.86 5.20 12.86
CA PHE A 44 -11.27 3.98 13.40
C PHE A 44 -9.78 3.91 13.03
N ALA A 45 -9.44 4.18 11.78
CA ALA A 45 -8.06 4.24 11.30
C ALA A 45 -7.24 5.29 12.07
N ARG A 46 -7.80 6.48 12.28
CA ARG A 46 -7.22 7.53 13.14
C ARG A 46 -6.95 7.05 14.56
N GLY A 47 -7.85 6.26 15.14
CA GLY A 47 -7.65 5.66 16.46
C GLY A 47 -6.45 4.71 16.49
N VAL A 48 -6.26 3.91 15.44
CA VAL A 48 -5.07 3.06 15.30
C VAL A 48 -3.82 3.91 15.18
N LEU A 49 -3.83 4.93 14.31
CA LEU A 49 -2.67 5.83 14.14
C LEU A 49 -2.29 6.53 15.45
N ALA A 50 -3.27 7.03 16.21
CA ALA A 50 -3.02 7.71 17.48
C ALA A 50 -2.36 6.79 18.52
N ASP A 51 -2.74 5.51 18.57
CA ASP A 51 -2.12 4.56 19.51
C ASP A 51 -0.73 4.09 19.04
N ARG A 52 -0.53 3.91 17.73
CA ARG A 52 0.69 3.31 17.18
C ARG A 52 1.77 4.33 16.88
N PHE A 53 1.39 5.56 16.60
CA PHE A 53 2.26 6.68 16.26
C PHE A 53 1.85 7.94 17.05
N PRO A 54 1.96 7.93 18.39
CA PRO A 54 1.49 9.03 19.24
C PRO A 54 2.21 10.37 18.99
N GLU A 55 3.42 10.33 18.41
CA GLU A 55 4.21 11.51 18.05
C GLU A 55 3.87 12.10 16.68
N THR A 56 3.04 11.41 15.88
CA THR A 56 2.63 11.86 14.54
C THR A 56 1.44 12.80 14.63
N VAL A 57 1.54 13.98 14.02
CA VAL A 57 0.44 14.95 13.96
C VAL A 57 -0.65 14.44 13.00
N LEU A 58 -1.87 14.26 13.50
CA LEU A 58 -2.98 13.68 12.74
C LEU A 58 -3.96 14.72 12.21
N PHE A 59 -3.94 14.93 10.90
CA PHE A 59 -4.94 15.70 10.15
C PHE A 59 -6.05 14.78 9.62
N ASP A 60 -7.22 15.32 9.31
CA ASP A 60 -8.40 14.54 8.89
C ASP A 60 -8.64 14.58 7.38
N ASP A 61 -9.00 15.72 6.85
CA ASP A 61 -9.55 15.90 5.50
C ASP A 61 -8.46 16.38 4.54
N LEU A 62 -7.97 15.45 3.71
CA LEU A 62 -6.95 15.70 2.68
C LEU A 62 -7.33 16.86 1.73
N THR A 63 -8.62 17.14 1.57
CA THR A 63 -9.06 18.23 0.70
C THR A 63 -8.76 19.61 1.27
N LYS A 64 -8.49 19.71 2.58
CA LYS A 64 -8.29 20.95 3.33
C LYS A 64 -6.85 21.17 3.80
N VAL A 65 -6.10 20.11 4.05
CA VAL A 65 -4.71 20.19 4.53
C VAL A 65 -3.82 20.90 3.52
N THR A 66 -3.00 21.85 3.95
CA THR A 66 -2.04 22.58 3.11
C THR A 66 -0.59 22.21 3.45
N ALA A 67 0.35 22.57 2.57
CA ALA A 67 1.78 22.44 2.90
C ALA A 67 2.20 23.29 4.11
N ASP A 68 1.54 24.44 4.35
CA ASP A 68 1.81 25.29 5.51
C ASP A 68 1.39 24.60 6.81
N ASP A 69 0.22 23.93 6.82
CA ASP A 69 -0.23 23.14 7.98
C ASP A 69 0.77 22.01 8.30
N LEU A 70 1.25 21.32 7.26
CA LEU A 70 2.25 20.25 7.41
C LEU A 70 3.58 20.81 7.95
N THR A 71 4.03 21.94 7.42
CA THR A 71 5.27 22.60 7.87
C THR A 71 5.15 23.08 9.32
N ALA A 72 3.98 23.61 9.71
CA ALA A 72 3.69 23.98 11.10
C ALA A 72 3.69 22.76 12.04
N ALA A 73 3.35 21.57 11.55
CA ALA A 73 3.51 20.29 12.26
C ALA A 73 4.97 19.79 12.32
N GLY A 74 5.93 20.55 11.81
CA GLY A 74 7.35 20.23 11.82
C GLY A 74 7.79 19.33 10.67
N VAL A 75 7.05 19.29 9.56
CA VAL A 75 7.48 18.70 8.30
C VAL A 75 8.53 19.60 7.63
N VAL A 76 9.57 19.00 7.07
CA VAL A 76 10.62 19.69 6.34
C VAL A 76 10.63 19.21 4.88
N PRO A 77 10.11 19.99 3.92
CA PRO A 77 9.95 19.62 2.51
C PRO A 77 11.04 18.74 1.88
N ASN A 78 12.29 19.20 1.90
CA ASN A 78 13.42 18.52 1.26
C ASN A 78 13.91 17.28 2.03
N ARG A 79 13.27 16.91 3.13
CA ARG A 79 13.50 15.68 3.90
C ARG A 79 12.24 14.81 3.96
N THR A 80 11.19 15.20 3.24
CA THR A 80 9.91 14.50 3.24
C THR A 80 9.89 13.36 2.22
N VAL A 81 9.43 12.19 2.68
CA VAL A 81 8.84 11.15 1.85
C VAL A 81 7.33 11.28 1.95
N LEU A 82 6.68 11.79 0.90
CA LEU A 82 5.22 11.88 0.85
C LEU A 82 4.67 10.53 0.37
N THR A 83 3.89 9.85 1.19
CA THR A 83 3.30 8.55 0.83
C THR A 83 1.80 8.72 0.59
N ALA A 84 1.23 8.01 -0.39
CA ALA A 84 -0.20 8.07 -0.66
C ALA A 84 -0.76 6.73 -1.18
N GLY A 85 -1.70 6.14 -0.46
CA GLY A 85 -2.51 4.98 -0.88
C GLY A 85 -3.95 5.39 -1.16
N TRP A 86 -4.16 6.28 -2.15
CA TRP A 86 -5.48 6.89 -2.35
C TRP A 86 -6.50 5.90 -2.95
N PRO A 87 -7.79 6.02 -2.57
CA PRO A 87 -8.82 5.13 -3.05
C PRO A 87 -9.00 5.23 -4.57
N CYS A 88 -8.79 4.10 -5.26
CA CYS A 88 -9.08 3.96 -6.67
C CYS A 88 -10.56 3.65 -6.89
N LYS A 89 -11.43 4.65 -6.72
CA LYS A 89 -12.87 4.53 -7.05
C LYS A 89 -13.11 4.66 -8.57
N GLY A 90 -12.24 4.08 -9.38
CA GLY A 90 -12.50 3.82 -10.80
C GLY A 90 -13.29 2.53 -10.95
N ASN A 91 -14.60 2.61 -10.77
CA ASN A 91 -15.65 1.65 -11.18
C ASN A 91 -15.34 0.16 -10.95
N SER A 92 -15.87 -0.38 -9.84
CA SER A 92 -15.97 -1.82 -9.64
C SER A 92 -16.63 -2.51 -10.85
N VAL A 93 -16.34 -3.78 -11.05
CA VAL A 93 -16.95 -4.67 -12.06
C VAL A 93 -18.50 -4.71 -11.96
N ALA A 94 -19.09 -4.13 -10.92
CA ALA A 94 -20.52 -3.87 -10.78
C ALA A 94 -20.81 -2.36 -10.62
N GLY A 95 -20.90 -1.61 -11.72
CA GLY A 95 -21.57 -0.30 -11.74
C GLY A 95 -20.86 0.80 -12.51
N ARG A 96 -21.50 1.23 -13.61
CA ARG A 96 -21.32 2.46 -14.42
C ARG A 96 -19.87 2.85 -14.77
N ARG A 97 -19.53 2.64 -16.04
CA ARG A 97 -18.34 3.16 -16.73
C ARG A 97 -18.45 4.69 -16.87
N GLY A 98 -18.19 5.42 -15.79
CA GLY A 98 -17.87 6.85 -15.82
C GLY A 98 -16.36 6.97 -15.76
N GLY A 99 -15.71 7.25 -16.89
CA GLY A 99 -14.28 7.52 -16.88
C GLY A 99 -13.95 8.89 -16.28
N LEU A 100 -12.66 9.22 -16.15
CA LEU A 100 -12.17 10.54 -15.69
C LEU A 100 -12.56 11.73 -16.59
N GLY A 101 -13.55 11.59 -17.46
CA GLY A 101 -14.09 12.65 -18.32
C GLY A 101 -15.21 13.46 -17.66
N ASP A 102 -15.74 13.02 -16.52
CA ASP A 102 -16.63 13.84 -15.69
C ASP A 102 -15.80 14.46 -14.56
N ALA A 103 -15.79 15.79 -14.48
CA ALA A 103 -15.02 16.65 -13.57
C ALA A 103 -14.51 16.01 -12.24
N GLN A 104 -13.23 16.20 -11.89
CA GLN A 104 -12.66 15.91 -10.55
C GLN A 104 -12.62 14.43 -10.08
N SER A 105 -11.98 13.55 -10.82
CA SER A 105 -12.07 12.12 -10.53
C SER A 105 -11.01 11.63 -9.52
N GLY A 106 -11.18 12.01 -8.26
CA GLY A 106 -10.61 11.34 -7.08
C GLY A 106 -9.65 12.18 -6.22
N LEU A 107 -9.26 11.64 -5.06
CA LEU A 107 -8.35 12.29 -4.10
C LEU A 107 -6.96 12.59 -4.69
N TRP A 108 -6.61 12.05 -5.86
CA TRP A 108 -5.35 12.33 -6.55
C TRP A 108 -5.13 13.82 -6.78
N VAL A 109 -6.16 14.60 -7.11
CA VAL A 109 -6.00 16.06 -7.36
C VAL A 109 -5.43 16.78 -6.14
N HIS A 110 -5.79 16.31 -4.94
CA HIS A 110 -5.29 16.87 -3.68
C HIS A 110 -3.89 16.33 -3.33
N VAL A 111 -3.57 15.10 -3.74
CA VAL A 111 -2.19 14.58 -3.67
C VAL A 111 -1.28 15.39 -4.58
N ALA A 112 -1.66 15.60 -5.84
CA ALA A 112 -0.93 16.42 -6.81
C ALA A 112 -0.76 17.87 -6.34
N ARG A 113 -1.83 18.47 -5.77
CA ARG A 113 -1.75 19.78 -5.13
C ARG A 113 -0.71 19.81 -4.01
N LEU A 114 -0.74 18.86 -3.07
CA LEU A 114 0.25 18.81 -1.98
C LEU A 114 1.67 18.52 -2.49
N LEU A 115 1.84 17.72 -3.53
CA LEU A 115 3.14 17.53 -4.19
C LEU A 115 3.67 18.87 -4.76
N ALA A 116 2.80 19.67 -5.37
CA ALA A 116 3.13 20.98 -5.92
C ALA A 116 3.46 22.01 -4.83
N GLU A 117 2.66 22.07 -3.76
CA GLU A 117 2.85 22.99 -2.64
C GLU A 117 4.06 22.61 -1.79
N LEU A 118 4.15 21.36 -1.36
CA LEU A 118 5.16 20.88 -0.41
C LEU A 118 6.51 20.59 -1.07
N ARG A 119 6.54 20.22 -2.36
CA ARG A 119 7.76 19.85 -3.10
C ARG A 119 8.62 18.82 -2.34
N PRO A 120 8.06 17.66 -1.93
CA PRO A 120 8.79 16.69 -1.12
C PRO A 120 9.93 16.05 -1.92
N ARG A 121 10.99 15.64 -1.21
CA ARG A 121 12.15 14.97 -1.84
C ARG A 121 11.77 13.65 -2.50
N TRP A 122 10.90 12.88 -1.85
CA TRP A 122 10.39 11.62 -2.38
C TRP A 122 8.87 11.58 -2.38
N PHE A 123 8.32 10.88 -3.37
CA PHE A 123 6.93 10.48 -3.41
C PHE A 123 6.83 8.95 -3.52
N VAL A 124 5.94 8.34 -2.74
CA VAL A 124 5.60 6.92 -2.86
C VAL A 124 4.09 6.76 -2.99
N GLY A 125 3.64 6.35 -4.18
CA GLY A 125 2.25 6.05 -4.46
C GLY A 125 1.96 4.54 -4.41
N GLU A 126 0.83 4.17 -3.83
CA GLU A 126 0.28 2.82 -3.87
C GLU A 126 -1.07 2.81 -4.58
N ASN A 127 -1.30 1.81 -5.43
CA ASN A 127 -2.61 1.57 -5.99
C ASN A 127 -2.80 0.11 -6.46
N VAL A 128 -4.00 -0.21 -6.93
CA VAL A 128 -4.28 -1.50 -7.57
C VAL A 128 -3.76 -1.54 -9.02
N PRO A 129 -3.36 -2.71 -9.56
CA PRO A 129 -2.87 -2.81 -10.93
C PRO A 129 -3.87 -2.36 -12.00
N GLY A 130 -5.18 -2.40 -11.69
CA GLY A 130 -6.25 -1.94 -12.57
C GLY A 130 -6.10 -0.49 -13.00
N LEU A 131 -5.44 0.37 -12.20
CA LEU A 131 -5.18 1.77 -12.51
C LEU A 131 -4.43 1.96 -13.84
N LEU A 132 -3.59 1.00 -14.24
CA LEU A 132 -2.86 1.04 -15.50
C LEU A 132 -3.75 0.86 -16.74
N SER A 133 -4.99 0.38 -16.57
CA SER A 133 -5.87 -0.05 -17.66
C SER A 133 -7.24 0.61 -17.66
N VAL A 134 -7.72 1.04 -16.49
CA VAL A 134 -8.94 1.85 -16.37
C VAL A 134 -8.79 3.11 -17.23
N ASN A 135 -9.86 3.63 -17.80
CA ASN A 135 -9.70 4.84 -18.60
C ASN A 135 -9.14 4.59 -20.00
N HIS A 136 -8.86 3.33 -20.39
CA HIS A 136 -7.87 3.02 -21.43
C HIS A 136 -6.46 3.55 -21.08
N GLY A 137 -6.08 3.49 -19.80
CA GLY A 137 -4.81 3.97 -19.28
C GLY A 137 -4.72 5.49 -19.08
N ARG A 138 -5.77 6.25 -19.43
CA ARG A 138 -5.79 7.72 -19.29
C ARG A 138 -5.57 8.17 -17.85
N ASP A 139 -6.06 7.42 -16.88
CA ASP A 139 -5.98 7.76 -15.46
C ASP A 139 -4.54 7.73 -14.96
N PHE A 140 -3.84 6.66 -15.30
CA PHE A 140 -2.41 6.58 -15.01
C PHE A 140 -1.61 7.61 -15.81
N ALA A 141 -2.01 7.91 -17.05
CA ALA A 141 -1.35 8.93 -17.87
C ALA A 141 -1.45 10.33 -17.24
N VAL A 142 -2.57 10.68 -16.59
CA VAL A 142 -2.71 11.93 -15.82
C VAL A 142 -1.73 11.95 -14.66
N ILE A 143 -1.69 10.90 -13.85
CA ILE A 143 -0.74 10.80 -12.71
C ILE A 143 0.71 10.94 -13.17
N ALA A 144 1.08 10.24 -14.23
CA ALA A 144 2.41 10.30 -14.82
C ALA A 144 2.73 11.70 -15.39
N GLY A 145 1.75 12.34 -16.03
CA GLY A 145 1.85 13.71 -16.54
C GLY A 145 2.08 14.72 -15.42
N ASP A 146 1.25 14.68 -14.36
CA ASP A 146 1.38 15.58 -13.21
C ASP A 146 2.76 15.47 -12.55
N LEU A 147 3.27 14.25 -12.34
CA LEU A 147 4.61 14.04 -11.78
C LEU A 147 5.72 14.61 -12.69
N ALA A 148 5.59 14.42 -14.01
CA ALA A 148 6.53 14.96 -14.99
C ALA A 148 6.50 16.50 -15.03
N GLU A 149 5.32 17.11 -14.98
CA GLU A 149 5.14 18.56 -14.94
C GLU A 149 5.72 19.18 -13.67
N LEU A 150 5.65 18.46 -12.54
CA LEU A 150 6.32 18.83 -11.30
C LEU A 150 7.84 18.62 -11.35
N GLY A 151 8.40 18.10 -12.44
CA GLY A 151 9.82 17.83 -12.60
C GLY A 151 10.33 16.70 -11.72
N MET A 152 9.44 15.82 -11.25
CA MET A 152 9.85 14.61 -10.52
C MET A 152 10.26 13.54 -11.53
N GLU A 153 11.44 12.97 -11.34
CA GLU A 153 11.73 11.68 -11.97
C GLU A 153 10.86 10.62 -11.27
N PHE A 154 10.28 9.67 -12.01
CA PHE A 154 9.47 8.62 -11.41
C PHE A 154 9.63 7.28 -12.11
N CYS A 155 9.35 6.21 -11.36
CA CYS A 155 9.32 4.83 -11.83
C CYS A 155 8.13 4.13 -11.16
N TRP A 156 7.59 3.10 -11.80
CA TRP A 156 6.53 2.27 -11.22
C TRP A 156 6.74 0.79 -11.52
N ARG A 157 6.18 -0.06 -10.66
CA ARG A 157 6.20 -1.50 -10.82
C ARG A 157 4.98 -2.13 -10.15
N VAL A 158 4.49 -3.23 -10.72
CA VAL A 158 3.52 -4.09 -10.02
C VAL A 158 4.28 -5.13 -9.20
N LEU A 159 4.11 -5.10 -7.88
CA LEU A 159 4.72 -6.03 -6.93
C LEU A 159 3.66 -6.96 -6.35
N ASP A 160 3.99 -8.25 -6.21
CA ASP A 160 3.15 -9.25 -5.55
C ASP A 160 3.74 -9.56 -4.18
N ALA A 161 2.96 -9.32 -3.13
CA ALA A 161 3.37 -9.50 -1.74
C ALA A 161 3.84 -10.93 -1.41
N SER A 162 3.41 -11.94 -2.19
CA SER A 162 3.87 -13.33 -2.03
C SER A 162 5.39 -13.53 -2.20
N TYR A 163 6.09 -12.57 -2.82
CA TYR A 163 7.55 -12.58 -2.93
C TYR A 163 8.26 -11.78 -1.82
N PHE A 164 7.53 -11.26 -0.84
CA PHE A 164 8.04 -10.39 0.22
C PHE A 164 7.79 -10.97 1.62
N GLY A 165 7.62 -12.30 1.73
CA GLY A 165 7.54 -12.98 3.02
C GLY A 165 6.16 -13.03 3.67
N VAL A 166 5.09 -12.65 2.95
CA VAL A 166 3.71 -12.92 3.39
C VAL A 166 3.04 -13.95 2.48
N PRO A 167 2.27 -14.92 3.02
CA PRO A 167 1.62 -15.96 2.22
C PRO A 167 0.31 -15.45 1.59
N GLN A 168 0.39 -14.33 0.86
CA GLN A 168 -0.76 -13.66 0.26
C GLN A 168 -0.47 -13.24 -1.19
N ARG A 169 -1.33 -13.65 -2.12
CA ARG A 169 -1.37 -13.13 -3.48
C ARG A 169 -2.00 -11.75 -3.48
N ARG A 170 -1.18 -10.71 -3.32
CA ARG A 170 -1.61 -9.29 -3.30
C ARG A 170 -0.72 -8.49 -4.25
N ARG A 171 -1.21 -8.31 -5.48
CA ARG A 171 -0.54 -7.49 -6.50
C ARG A 171 -0.93 -6.03 -6.32
N ARG A 172 0.05 -5.14 -6.23
CA ARG A 172 -0.13 -3.68 -6.15
C ARG A 172 0.82 -2.94 -7.07
N LEU A 173 0.29 -1.90 -7.70
CA LEU A 173 1.08 -0.89 -8.39
C LEU A 173 1.74 -0.03 -7.31
N VAL A 174 3.07 0.02 -7.36
CA VAL A 174 3.89 0.89 -6.51
C VAL A 174 4.60 1.87 -7.42
N LEU A 175 4.51 3.15 -7.10
CA LEU A 175 5.14 4.25 -7.82
C LEU A 175 6.09 4.97 -6.87
N ALA A 176 7.31 5.25 -7.34
CA ALA A 176 8.29 6.05 -6.63
C ALA A 176 8.60 7.27 -7.49
N GLY A 177 8.59 8.45 -6.88
CA GLY A 177 9.02 9.71 -7.45
C GLY A 177 10.14 10.31 -6.63
N HIS A 178 11.08 10.99 -7.27
CA HIS A 178 12.17 11.70 -6.63
C HIS A 178 12.31 13.10 -7.22
N LEU A 179 12.45 14.09 -6.34
CA LEU A 179 12.71 15.47 -6.68
C LEU A 179 14.12 15.84 -6.22
N GLY A 180 15.03 16.02 -7.17
CA GLY A 180 16.42 16.42 -6.90
C GLY A 180 17.39 15.93 -7.97
N GLU A 181 18.69 16.07 -7.69
CA GLU A 181 19.76 15.81 -8.67
C GLU A 181 20.13 14.32 -8.83
N LEU A 182 19.62 13.44 -7.96
CA LEU A 182 19.88 12.01 -8.02
C LEU A 182 19.13 11.36 -9.20
N ARG A 183 19.76 11.42 -10.37
CA ARG A 183 19.22 10.84 -11.61
C ARG A 183 19.04 9.33 -11.48
N GLY A 184 17.88 8.84 -11.91
CA GLY A 184 17.54 7.41 -11.90
C GLY A 184 17.24 6.84 -10.51
N ALA A 185 17.19 7.66 -9.46
CA ALA A 185 16.92 7.20 -8.10
C ALA A 185 15.60 6.40 -7.97
N PRO A 186 14.47 6.79 -8.60
CA PRO A 186 13.24 5.99 -8.58
C PRO A 186 13.41 4.59 -9.19
N ALA A 187 14.16 4.49 -10.29
CA ALA A 187 14.45 3.21 -10.93
C ALA A 187 15.37 2.34 -10.05
N GLN A 188 16.37 2.95 -9.41
CA GLN A 188 17.27 2.26 -8.48
C GLN A 188 16.52 1.66 -7.28
N VAL A 189 15.51 2.33 -6.74
CA VAL A 189 14.76 1.82 -5.58
C VAL A 189 13.68 0.80 -5.96
N LEU A 190 13.09 0.85 -7.16
CA LEU A 190 12.00 -0.06 -7.57
C LEU A 190 12.42 -1.23 -8.47
N LEU A 191 13.47 -1.05 -9.28
CA LEU A 191 13.96 -2.08 -10.19
C LEU A 191 15.14 -2.78 -9.53
N GLU A 192 15.15 -4.11 -9.62
CA GLU A 192 16.34 -4.86 -9.23
C GLU A 192 17.43 -4.65 -10.30
N PRO A 193 18.57 -4.02 -9.98
CA PRO A 193 19.62 -3.74 -10.95
C PRO A 193 20.31 -5.01 -11.44
N ALA A 194 20.27 -6.09 -10.65
CA ALA A 194 20.68 -7.41 -11.06
C ALA A 194 19.59 -8.02 -11.95
N SER A 195 19.64 -7.73 -13.26
CA SER A 195 19.10 -8.71 -14.20
C SER A 195 19.84 -10.00 -13.88
N SER A 196 19.12 -11.08 -13.60
CA SER A 196 19.70 -12.41 -13.73
C SER A 196 20.44 -12.43 -15.07
N LEU A 197 21.75 -12.72 -15.06
CA LEU A 197 22.45 -13.16 -16.27
C LEU A 197 21.49 -14.10 -17.01
N ARG A 198 21.33 -13.91 -18.32
CA ARG A 198 20.40 -14.68 -19.17
C ARG A 198 20.84 -16.15 -19.31
N ASP A 199 20.93 -16.84 -18.18
CA ASP A 199 20.98 -18.28 -18.03
C ASP A 199 19.70 -18.72 -17.30
N PRO A 200 18.49 -18.49 -17.87
CA PRO A 200 17.35 -19.25 -17.41
C PRO A 200 17.72 -20.72 -17.66
N ALA A 201 17.78 -21.52 -16.59
CA ALA A 201 17.88 -22.96 -16.73
C ALA A 201 16.79 -23.40 -17.74
N PRO A 202 17.12 -24.23 -18.75
CA PRO A 202 16.14 -24.66 -19.74
C PRO A 202 14.90 -25.17 -19.00
N SER A 203 13.73 -24.67 -19.40
CA SER A 203 12.48 -25.08 -18.78
C SER A 203 12.43 -26.60 -18.78
N ARG A 204 12.21 -27.19 -17.59
CA ARG A 204 11.94 -28.62 -17.52
C ARG A 204 10.83 -28.92 -18.54
N PRO A 205 10.95 -30.00 -19.34
CA PRO A 205 9.82 -30.42 -20.17
C PRO A 205 8.60 -30.54 -19.26
N PRO A 206 7.43 -30.07 -19.70
CA PRO A 206 6.22 -30.08 -18.88
C PRO A 206 6.07 -31.49 -18.30
N ALA A 207 5.98 -31.55 -16.96
CA ALA A 207 5.69 -32.81 -16.30
C ALA A 207 4.43 -33.41 -16.95
N PRO A 208 4.36 -34.74 -17.14
CA PRO A 208 3.15 -35.36 -17.64
C PRO A 208 1.97 -34.89 -16.78
N ASP A 209 0.93 -34.42 -17.46
CA ASP A 209 -0.31 -33.90 -16.87
C ASP A 209 -0.72 -34.82 -15.71
N PRO A 210 -0.68 -34.36 -14.44
CA PRO A 210 -1.18 -35.15 -13.34
C PRO A 210 -2.67 -35.35 -13.59
N ALA A 211 -2.96 -36.53 -14.12
CA ALA A 211 -4.25 -37.08 -14.46
C ALA A 211 -5.41 -36.37 -13.74
N ARG A 212 -6.23 -35.64 -14.50
CA ARG A 212 -7.59 -35.18 -14.15
C ARG A 212 -7.82 -35.04 -12.64
N THR A 213 -7.03 -34.20 -11.98
CA THR A 213 -7.46 -33.64 -10.70
C THR A 213 -8.65 -32.75 -11.04
N VAL A 214 -9.79 -33.04 -10.42
CA VAL A 214 -11.08 -32.37 -10.63
C VAL A 214 -10.86 -30.89 -10.91
N SER A 215 -11.19 -30.47 -12.13
CA SER A 215 -11.34 -29.07 -12.54
C SER A 215 -12.50 -28.47 -11.75
N GLY A 216 -12.25 -28.17 -10.48
CA GLY A 216 -13.08 -27.34 -9.62
C GLY A 216 -12.49 -25.94 -9.59
N SER A 217 -12.48 -25.29 -10.75
CA SER A 217 -12.30 -23.84 -10.82
C SER A 217 -13.50 -23.18 -10.16
N ALA A 218 -13.35 -22.64 -8.95
CA ALA A 218 -14.37 -21.80 -8.32
C ALA A 218 -13.83 -20.38 -8.15
N GLY A 219 -13.73 -19.68 -9.30
CA GLY A 219 -13.53 -18.24 -9.40
C GLY A 219 -14.47 -17.72 -10.48
N THR A 220 -15.64 -17.25 -10.06
CA THR A 220 -16.67 -16.53 -10.83
C THR A 220 -16.99 -17.09 -12.23
N SER A 221 -17.67 -18.22 -12.29
CA SER A 221 -18.66 -18.48 -13.34
C SER A 221 -20.03 -18.09 -12.78
N ARG A 222 -20.74 -17.19 -13.47
CA ARG A 222 -22.18 -16.99 -13.26
C ARG A 222 -22.90 -18.30 -13.61
N SER A 223 -23.13 -19.16 -12.63
CA SER A 223 -24.14 -20.20 -12.71
C SER A 223 -24.87 -20.27 -11.37
N GLU A 224 -26.19 -20.11 -11.42
CA GLU A 224 -27.11 -19.99 -10.27
C GLU A 224 -27.22 -21.25 -9.39
N HIS A 225 -26.38 -22.26 -9.60
CA HIS A 225 -26.45 -23.53 -8.88
C HIS A 225 -25.06 -24.14 -8.69
N ASP A 226 -24.28 -23.63 -7.73
CA ASP A 226 -23.21 -24.45 -7.14
C ASP A 226 -22.80 -23.92 -5.76
N THR A 227 -22.99 -24.73 -4.71
CA THR A 227 -22.70 -24.41 -3.30
C THR A 227 -21.44 -25.15 -2.82
N GLY A 228 -20.37 -25.14 -3.63
CA GLY A 228 -19.13 -25.87 -3.36
C GLY A 228 -18.25 -25.21 -2.29
N LEU A 229 -17.80 -26.03 -1.33
CA LEU A 229 -16.81 -25.71 -0.28
C LEU A 229 -15.39 -25.57 -0.88
N SER A 230 -14.70 -24.46 -0.59
CA SER A 230 -13.35 -24.16 -1.10
C SER A 230 -12.24 -24.66 -0.18
N TYR A 231 -11.31 -25.48 -0.68
CA TYR A 231 -10.07 -25.84 0.03
C TYR A 231 -9.08 -24.65 0.02
N VAL A 232 -8.42 -24.37 1.15
CA VAL A 232 -7.44 -23.29 1.25
C VAL A 232 -6.20 -23.66 0.46
N ALA A 233 -5.95 -22.95 -0.65
CA ALA A 233 -4.68 -23.03 -1.37
C ALA A 233 -3.51 -22.67 -0.44
N GLU A 234 -2.30 -23.16 -0.72
CA GLU A 234 -1.09 -22.84 0.08
C GLU A 234 -0.81 -21.32 0.25
N GLN A 235 -1.50 -20.46 -0.51
CA GLN A 235 -1.43 -19.01 -0.44
C GLN A 235 -2.83 -18.38 -0.36
N ALA A 236 -3.00 -17.40 0.54
CA ALA A 236 -4.24 -16.65 0.67
C ALA A 236 -4.47 -15.68 -0.52
N SER A 237 -5.72 -15.44 -0.87
CA SER A 237 -6.12 -14.40 -1.83
C SER A 237 -5.90 -12.99 -1.26
N THR A 238 -6.00 -11.97 -2.12
CA THR A 238 -5.97 -10.56 -1.70
C THR A 238 -7.10 -10.28 -0.71
N LEU A 239 -6.77 -9.85 0.52
CA LEU A 239 -7.77 -9.35 1.47
C LEU A 239 -8.54 -8.19 0.85
N GLN A 240 -9.86 -8.32 0.85
CA GLN A 240 -10.82 -7.33 0.37
C GLN A 240 -11.36 -6.54 1.55
N ALA A 241 -11.57 -5.24 1.35
CA ALA A 241 -12.25 -4.40 2.32
C ALA A 241 -13.74 -4.71 2.28
N ALA A 242 -14.20 -5.52 3.23
CA ALA A 242 -15.59 -5.95 3.33
C ALA A 242 -16.22 -5.45 4.63
N GLY A 243 -17.53 -5.26 4.60
CA GLY A 243 -18.35 -4.86 5.75
C GLY A 243 -18.83 -3.42 5.70
N ASP A 244 -20.06 -3.23 5.24
CA ASP A 244 -20.86 -2.00 5.40
C ASP A 244 -21.67 -1.99 6.73
N GLY A 245 -21.47 -3.00 7.59
CA GLY A 245 -22.18 -3.14 8.87
C GLY A 245 -23.41 -4.04 8.83
N ARG A 246 -23.74 -4.65 7.67
CA ARG A 246 -24.80 -5.68 7.57
C ARG A 246 -24.17 -7.08 7.53
N GLY A 247 -24.46 -7.89 8.55
CA GLY A 247 -23.84 -9.20 8.79
C GLY A 247 -23.91 -10.16 7.59
N ASP A 248 -25.06 -10.26 6.91
CA ASP A 248 -25.23 -11.16 5.77
C ASP A 248 -24.41 -10.76 4.54
N ARG A 249 -24.11 -9.47 4.39
CA ARG A 249 -23.35 -8.94 3.25
C ARG A 249 -21.85 -9.14 3.45
N LEU A 250 -21.39 -9.04 4.70
CA LEU A 250 -20.01 -9.31 5.08
C LEU A 250 -19.62 -10.75 4.69
N ASP A 251 -20.50 -11.72 4.94
CA ASP A 251 -20.19 -13.13 4.67
C ASP A 251 -20.08 -13.42 3.17
N ALA A 252 -20.93 -12.81 2.36
CA ALA A 252 -20.86 -12.90 0.90
C ALA A 252 -19.61 -12.19 0.32
N GLU A 253 -19.26 -11.00 0.82
CA GLU A 253 -18.06 -10.28 0.39
C GLU A 253 -16.77 -11.00 0.81
N MET A 254 -16.75 -11.57 2.02
CA MET A 254 -15.63 -12.37 2.52
C MET A 254 -15.47 -13.69 1.77
N ALA A 255 -16.58 -14.36 1.44
CA ALA A 255 -16.59 -15.53 0.58
C ALA A 255 -16.05 -15.20 -0.82
N ALA A 256 -16.54 -14.11 -1.43
CA ALA A 256 -16.05 -13.62 -2.72
C ALA A 256 -14.57 -13.17 -2.67
N GLY A 257 -14.09 -12.73 -1.52
CA GLY A 257 -12.70 -12.36 -1.27
C GLY A 257 -11.77 -13.53 -0.94
N GLY A 258 -12.27 -14.76 -0.82
CA GLY A 258 -11.47 -15.94 -0.46
C GLY A 258 -10.98 -15.95 0.99
N GLN A 259 -11.69 -15.29 1.90
CA GLN A 259 -11.31 -15.16 3.32
C GLN A 259 -11.94 -16.23 4.22
N LEU A 260 -12.47 -17.30 3.62
CA LEU A 260 -13.00 -18.47 4.32
C LEU A 260 -11.96 -19.59 4.34
N ILE A 261 -11.77 -20.18 5.52
CA ILE A 261 -10.96 -21.37 5.75
C ILE A 261 -11.91 -22.56 5.87
N VAL A 262 -11.64 -23.61 5.10
CA VAL A 262 -12.29 -24.92 5.22
C VAL A 262 -11.29 -25.92 5.77
N TYR A 263 -11.63 -26.51 6.92
CA TYR A 263 -10.85 -27.57 7.56
C TYR A 263 -11.17 -28.93 6.93
N SER A 264 -10.25 -29.89 7.10
CA SER A 264 -10.40 -31.26 6.58
C SER A 264 -11.57 -32.03 7.19
N ASP A 265 -12.07 -31.59 8.35
CA ASP A 265 -13.28 -32.11 9.00
C ASP A 265 -14.58 -31.48 8.46
N GLY A 266 -14.49 -30.60 7.45
CA GLY A 266 -15.62 -29.90 6.84
C GLY A 266 -16.02 -28.61 7.56
N THR A 267 -15.34 -28.23 8.65
CA THR A 267 -15.61 -26.98 9.36
C THR A 267 -15.22 -25.78 8.50
N VAL A 268 -16.12 -24.82 8.36
CA VAL A 268 -15.84 -23.54 7.68
C VAL A 268 -15.79 -22.41 8.69
N ARG A 269 -14.73 -21.60 8.65
CA ARG A 269 -14.69 -20.35 9.42
C ARG A 269 -14.08 -19.21 8.62
N ARG A 270 -14.24 -17.99 9.12
CA ARG A 270 -13.54 -16.82 8.59
C ARG A 270 -12.14 -16.73 9.16
N LEU A 271 -11.24 -16.08 8.42
CA LEU A 271 -10.03 -15.52 9.03
C LEU A 271 -10.42 -14.56 10.15
N THR A 272 -9.70 -14.62 11.26
CA THR A 272 -9.81 -13.66 12.35
C THR A 272 -9.11 -12.36 11.98
N PRO A 273 -9.45 -11.21 12.60
CA PRO A 273 -8.72 -9.97 12.37
C PRO A 273 -7.20 -10.10 12.61
N MET A 274 -6.78 -10.90 13.60
CA MET A 274 -5.36 -11.14 13.88
C MET A 274 -4.68 -11.95 12.78
N GLU A 275 -5.34 -12.96 12.21
CA GLU A 275 -4.81 -13.67 11.04
C GLU A 275 -4.69 -12.73 9.82
N CYS A 276 -5.66 -11.83 9.63
CA CYS A 276 -5.59 -10.81 8.60
C CYS A 276 -4.46 -9.78 8.84
N GLU A 277 -4.19 -9.40 10.09
CA GLU A 277 -3.01 -8.58 10.46
C GLU A 277 -1.72 -9.25 10.03
N ARG A 278 -1.55 -10.54 10.37
CA ARG A 278 -0.39 -11.34 10.00
C ARG A 278 -0.23 -11.48 8.47
N LEU A 279 -1.32 -11.67 7.73
CA LEU A 279 -1.30 -11.73 6.26
C LEU A 279 -0.83 -10.42 5.62
N GLN A 280 -1.03 -9.28 6.27
CA GLN A 280 -0.51 -7.98 5.83
C GLN A 280 0.91 -7.69 6.36
N GLY A 281 1.49 -8.57 7.19
CA GLY A 281 2.78 -8.38 7.85
C GLY A 281 2.74 -7.38 9.01
N LEU A 282 1.56 -7.14 9.59
CA LEU A 282 1.37 -6.30 10.77
C LEU A 282 1.62 -7.10 12.06
N PRO A 283 2.07 -6.45 13.15
CA PRO A 283 2.14 -7.06 14.48
C PRO A 283 0.77 -7.54 14.98
N ASP A 284 0.78 -8.54 15.85
CA ASP A 284 -0.45 -9.05 16.48
C ASP A 284 -1.17 -7.94 17.27
N GLY A 285 -2.47 -7.81 17.06
CA GLY A 285 -3.28 -6.80 17.73
C GLY A 285 -3.07 -5.38 17.16
N TRP A 286 -2.48 -5.24 15.97
CA TRP A 286 -2.22 -3.93 15.37
C TRP A 286 -3.47 -3.04 15.32
N THR A 287 -4.62 -3.60 14.96
CA THR A 287 -5.89 -2.87 14.84
C THR A 287 -6.70 -2.82 16.14
N ALA A 288 -6.20 -3.40 17.24
CA ALA A 288 -6.82 -3.33 18.55
C ALA A 288 -6.50 -1.98 19.23
N ILE A 289 -7.43 -1.02 19.16
CA ILE A 289 -7.23 0.31 19.73
C ILE A 289 -7.53 0.31 21.22
N SER A 290 -6.82 1.17 21.96
CA SER A 290 -6.84 1.28 23.42
C SER A 290 -8.11 1.93 23.98
N ASN A 291 -8.99 2.47 23.12
CA ASN A 291 -10.18 3.16 23.59
C ASN A 291 -11.21 2.20 24.23
N ASP A 292 -11.97 2.72 25.19
CA ASP A 292 -13.01 1.98 25.93
C ASP A 292 -14.20 1.52 25.04
N ARG A 293 -14.12 1.66 23.72
CA ARG A 293 -15.18 1.26 22.79
C ARG A 293 -14.88 -0.14 22.26
N ARG A 294 -15.81 -1.06 22.50
CA ARG A 294 -15.79 -2.38 21.86
C ARG A 294 -15.71 -2.19 20.33
N GLN A 295 -14.59 -2.60 19.74
CA GLN A 295 -14.39 -2.54 18.30
C GLN A 295 -15.17 -3.65 17.63
N ALA A 296 -16.00 -3.30 16.65
CA ALA A 296 -16.59 -4.31 15.79
C ALA A 296 -15.54 -4.83 14.80
N ASP A 297 -15.46 -6.16 14.64
CA ASP A 297 -14.53 -6.79 13.70
C ASP A 297 -14.72 -6.31 12.26
N SER A 298 -15.93 -5.87 11.88
CA SER A 298 -16.21 -5.29 10.57
C SER A 298 -15.32 -4.09 10.24
N HIS A 299 -15.04 -3.21 11.21
CA HIS A 299 -14.13 -2.08 11.01
C HIS A 299 -12.68 -2.55 10.83
N ARG A 300 -12.26 -3.53 11.64
CA ARG A 300 -10.92 -4.13 11.54
C ARG A 300 -10.71 -4.76 10.17
N PHE A 301 -11.65 -5.59 9.73
CA PHE A 301 -11.59 -6.24 8.41
C PHE A 301 -11.56 -5.26 7.25
N ARG A 302 -12.43 -4.24 7.28
CA ARG A 302 -12.44 -3.19 6.25
C ARG A 302 -11.08 -2.52 6.14
N GLN A 303 -10.50 -2.11 7.27
CA GLN A 303 -9.20 -1.46 7.28
C GLN A 303 -8.06 -2.39 6.89
N LEU A 304 -8.08 -3.65 7.33
CA LEU A 304 -7.10 -4.64 6.92
C LEU A 304 -7.15 -4.92 5.42
N GLY A 305 -8.33 -4.95 4.80
CA GLY A 305 -8.48 -5.08 3.36
C GLY A 305 -7.93 -3.89 2.57
N ASN A 306 -8.13 -2.68 3.09
CA ASN A 306 -7.61 -1.43 2.51
C ASN A 306 -6.11 -1.22 2.74
N SER A 307 -5.54 -1.81 3.80
CA SER A 307 -4.13 -1.66 4.14
C SER A 307 -3.19 -2.29 3.11
N VAL A 308 -1.90 -2.04 3.26
CA VAL A 308 -0.83 -2.58 2.41
C VAL A 308 -0.19 -3.82 3.03
N ALA A 309 0.52 -4.58 2.22
CA ALA A 309 1.44 -5.59 2.72
C ALA A 309 2.74 -4.90 3.18
N VAL A 310 2.93 -4.77 4.49
CA VAL A 310 4.04 -4.04 5.13
C VAL A 310 5.41 -4.43 4.56
N PRO A 311 5.75 -5.72 4.35
CA PRO A 311 7.08 -6.08 3.89
C PRO A 311 7.46 -5.56 2.50
N VAL A 312 6.49 -5.31 1.63
CA VAL A 312 6.74 -4.68 0.31
C VAL A 312 7.24 -3.26 0.48
N PHE A 313 6.59 -2.50 1.38
CA PHE A 313 6.96 -1.11 1.65
C PHE A 313 8.20 -1.01 2.54
N GLU A 314 8.46 -2.00 3.40
CA GLU A 314 9.68 -2.08 4.19
C GLU A 314 10.91 -2.30 3.28
N TRP A 315 10.79 -3.18 2.29
CA TRP A 315 11.80 -3.34 1.24
C TRP A 315 12.06 -2.03 0.48
N LEU A 316 11.01 -1.31 0.08
CA LEU A 316 11.14 -0.03 -0.62
C LEU A 316 11.76 1.06 0.27
N ALA A 317 11.30 1.20 1.51
CA ALA A 317 11.77 2.21 2.45
C ALA A 317 13.27 2.06 2.75
N ASN A 318 13.74 0.83 2.95
CA ASN A 318 15.17 0.55 3.14
C ASN A 318 16.01 0.96 1.92
N ARG A 319 15.51 0.74 0.71
CA ARG A 319 16.21 1.17 -0.52
C ARG A 319 16.21 2.68 -0.68
N ILE A 320 15.12 3.36 -0.36
CA ILE A 320 15.06 4.83 -0.31
C ILE A 320 16.10 5.36 0.67
N ALA A 321 16.14 4.86 1.91
CA ALA A 321 17.11 5.28 2.93
C ALA A 321 18.56 5.10 2.45
N ALA A 322 18.88 3.96 1.82
CA ALA A 322 20.20 3.68 1.30
C ALA A 322 20.60 4.62 0.14
N THR A 323 19.71 4.81 -0.84
CA THR A 323 19.95 5.70 -1.98
C THR A 323 20.08 7.16 -1.54
N ASP A 324 19.28 7.59 -0.58
CA ASP A 324 19.29 8.96 -0.06
C ASP A 324 20.59 9.31 0.68
N THR A 325 21.07 8.36 1.50
CA THR A 325 22.34 8.47 2.22
C THR A 325 23.52 8.49 1.26
N ALA A 326 23.54 7.60 0.26
CA ALA A 326 24.59 7.54 -0.75
C ALA A 326 24.65 8.82 -1.59
N GLY A 327 23.50 9.37 -1.98
CA GLY A 327 23.41 10.61 -2.74
C GLY A 327 23.95 11.82 -1.98
N THR A 328 23.60 11.94 -0.70
CA THR A 328 24.08 13.04 0.17
C THR A 328 25.60 13.01 0.34
N ALA A 329 26.19 11.81 0.48
CA ALA A 329 27.64 11.65 0.57
C ALA A 329 28.37 12.14 -0.69
N VAL A 330 27.85 11.84 -1.88
CA VAL A 330 28.45 12.25 -3.17
C VAL A 330 28.42 13.78 -3.33
N THR A 331 27.30 14.44 -3.02
CA THR A 331 27.16 15.90 -3.12
C THR A 331 28.14 16.63 -2.19
N LEU A 332 28.34 16.14 -0.97
CA LEU A 332 29.30 16.73 -0.02
C LEU A 332 30.75 16.63 -0.50
N THR A 333 31.15 15.50 -1.11
CA THR A 333 32.50 15.36 -1.69
C THR A 333 32.73 16.27 -2.90
N MET A 334 31.72 16.56 -3.70
CA MET A 334 31.86 17.46 -4.85
C MET A 334 31.87 18.94 -4.43
N GLY A 335 31.12 19.31 -3.38
CA GLY A 335 31.09 20.68 -2.86
C GLY A 335 32.36 21.10 -2.10
N ALA A 336 33.13 20.15 -1.56
CA ALA A 336 34.41 20.41 -0.90
C ALA A 336 35.61 20.54 -1.86
N ALA A 337 35.40 20.28 -3.15
CA ALA A 337 36.42 20.32 -4.19
C ALA A 337 36.34 21.57 -5.10
N ALA A 338 35.49 22.54 -4.75
CA ALA A 338 35.31 23.83 -5.44
C ALA A 338 35.81 24.98 -4.56
#